data_AF-A0A336N9H6-F1
#
_entry.id   AF-A0A336N9H6-F1
#
_cell.length_a   1.000
_cell.length_b   1.000
_cell.length_c   1.000
_cell.angle_alpha   90.00
_cell.angle_beta   90.00
_cell.angle_gamma   90.00
#
_symmetry.space_group_name_H-M   'P 1'
#
loop_
_entity.id
_entity.type
_entity.pdbx_description
1 polymer ?
#
loop_
_entity_poly.entity_id
_entity_poly.type
_entity_poly.pdbx_seq_one_letter_code
_entity_poly.pdbx_strand_id
1 'polypeptide(L)'
;MPDRSPNITTHDPFGSLLGYAPGGVAIYSSDYNTADAKEYPDDAAFRSYLGGEYMGYKWQCVEFARRYLYLNYGMVFTDVGMAYEIFPYVSYAKW
;
A
#
# COMPACT_ATOMS: atom_id res chain seq x y z
N MET A 1 -0.59 -0.56 -30.77
CA MET A 1 -1.55 -1.42 -30.05
C MET A 1 -1.78 -0.80 -28.67
N PRO A 2 -3.01 -0.47 -28.28
CA PRO A 2 -3.38 -0.63 -26.87
C PRO A 2 -4.57 -1.57 -26.79
N ASP A 3 -4.30 -2.78 -26.34
CA ASP A 3 -5.31 -3.73 -25.86
C ASP A 3 -5.73 -3.26 -24.45
N ARG A 4 -6.65 -2.30 -24.37
CA ARG A 4 -7.36 -2.00 -23.12
C ARG A 4 -8.76 -2.58 -23.26
N SER A 5 -9.01 -3.68 -22.55
CA SER A 5 -10.33 -4.30 -22.45
C SER A 5 -11.39 -3.25 -22.07
N PRO A 6 -12.47 -3.08 -22.84
CA PRO A 6 -13.47 -2.03 -22.64
C PRO A 6 -14.35 -2.20 -21.37
N ASN A 7 -14.07 -3.21 -20.55
CA ASN A 7 -14.89 -3.61 -19.39
C ASN A 7 -14.24 -3.36 -18.02
N ILE A 8 -13.10 -2.67 -17.94
CA ILE A 8 -12.55 -2.23 -16.65
C ILE A 8 -12.88 -0.75 -16.52
N THR A 9 -13.77 -0.39 -15.59
CA THR A 9 -13.96 1.02 -15.19
C THR A 9 -12.65 1.45 -14.53
N THR A 10 -11.81 2.14 -15.29
CA THR A 10 -10.38 2.26 -15.00
C THR A 10 -10.13 3.36 -13.97
N HIS A 11 -9.70 2.94 -12.78
CA HIS A 11 -9.10 3.74 -11.71
C HIS A 11 -10.11 4.60 -10.90
N ASP A 12 -10.49 4.09 -9.73
CA ASP A 12 -11.02 4.94 -8.66
C ASP A 12 -9.94 5.94 -8.23
N PRO A 13 -10.33 7.16 -7.80
CA PRO A 13 -9.37 8.20 -7.44
C PRO A 13 -8.45 7.75 -6.31
N PHE A 14 -7.26 8.35 -6.22
CA PHE A 14 -6.27 8.07 -5.20
C PHE A 14 -6.90 8.02 -3.80
N GLY A 15 -6.63 6.97 -3.05
CA GLY A 15 -7.18 6.78 -1.71
C GLY A 15 -8.61 6.25 -1.65
N SER A 16 -9.25 5.95 -2.78
CA SER A 16 -10.53 5.26 -2.80
C SER A 16 -10.40 3.84 -2.28
N LEU A 17 -11.34 3.42 -1.44
CA LEU A 17 -11.43 2.07 -0.92
C LEU A 17 -11.88 1.12 -2.04
N LEU A 18 -10.99 0.23 -2.47
CA LEU A 18 -11.25 -0.79 -3.48
C LEU A 18 -11.85 -2.07 -2.88
N GLY A 19 -11.57 -2.33 -1.60
CA GLY A 19 -12.07 -3.52 -0.90
C GLY A 19 -11.29 -3.86 0.35
N TYR A 20 -11.46 -5.09 0.85
CA TYR A 20 -10.79 -5.58 2.05
C TYR A 20 -10.15 -6.94 1.79
N ALA A 21 -8.92 -7.10 2.26
CA ALA A 21 -8.26 -8.39 2.36
C ALA A 21 -8.69 -9.13 3.65
N PRO A 22 -8.42 -10.44 3.76
CA PRO A 22 -8.67 -11.22 4.97
C PRO A 22 -8.09 -10.53 6.22
N GLY A 23 -8.85 -10.57 7.31
CA GLY A 23 -8.53 -9.77 8.51
C GLY A 23 -9.04 -8.33 8.47
N GLY A 24 -9.83 -7.96 7.46
CA GLY A 24 -10.45 -6.64 7.38
C GLY A 24 -9.48 -5.53 6.98
N VAL A 25 -8.41 -5.87 6.27
CA VAL A 25 -7.37 -4.90 5.88
C VAL A 25 -7.77 -4.19 4.59
N ALA A 26 -8.03 -2.89 4.67
CA ALA A 26 -8.47 -2.08 3.53
C ALA A 26 -7.43 -2.00 2.40
N ILE A 27 -7.90 -2.09 1.16
CA ILE A 27 -7.12 -1.92 -0.06
C ILE A 27 -7.55 -0.60 -0.69
N TYR A 28 -6.60 0.27 -0.99
CA TYR A 28 -6.86 1.61 -1.52
C TYR A 28 -6.26 1.77 -2.92
N SER A 29 -6.86 2.64 -3.72
CA SER A 29 -6.35 3.01 -5.04
C SER A 29 -5.05 3.82 -4.93
N SER A 30 -4.05 3.44 -5.71
CA SER A 30 -2.74 4.07 -5.79
C SER A 30 -2.58 4.93 -7.05
N ASP A 31 -3.67 5.42 -7.66
CA ASP A 31 -3.60 6.26 -8.86
C ASP A 31 -3.18 7.71 -8.53
N TYR A 32 -1.87 7.92 -8.41
CA TYR A 32 -1.29 9.24 -8.08
C TYR A 32 -1.65 10.37 -9.04
N ASN A 33 -2.10 10.07 -10.27
CA ASN A 33 -2.53 11.12 -11.21
C ASN A 33 -3.80 11.83 -10.75
N THR A 34 -4.58 11.19 -9.89
CA THR A 34 -5.84 11.71 -9.34
C THR A 34 -5.70 12.20 -7.89
N ALA A 35 -4.48 12.20 -7.35
CA ALA A 35 -4.21 12.69 -6.01
C ALA A 35 -4.48 14.21 -5.94
N ASP A 36 -5.32 14.63 -4.99
CA ASP A 36 -5.58 16.06 -4.78
C ASP A 36 -4.35 16.73 -4.17
N ALA A 37 -3.74 17.64 -4.90
CA ALA A 37 -2.58 18.41 -4.44
C ALA A 37 -2.87 19.27 -3.20
N LYS A 38 -4.14 19.55 -2.87
CA LYS A 38 -4.50 20.22 -1.62
C LYS A 38 -4.45 19.29 -0.42
N GLU A 39 -4.85 18.03 -0.59
CA GLU A 39 -4.82 17.00 0.45
C GLU A 39 -3.43 16.39 0.60
N TYR A 40 -2.69 16.31 -0.52
CA TYR A 40 -1.34 15.77 -0.59
C TYR A 40 -0.34 16.83 -1.11
N PRO A 41 -0.06 17.90 -0.33
CA PRO A 41 0.80 18.98 -0.77
C PRO A 41 2.30 18.62 -0.76
N ASP A 42 2.70 17.62 0.01
CA ASP A 42 4.10 17.22 0.20
C ASP A 42 4.27 15.71 0.42
N ASP A 43 5.51 15.23 0.38
CA ASP A 43 5.86 13.83 0.60
C ASP A 43 5.47 13.30 1.99
N ALA A 44 5.29 14.18 2.99
CA ALA A 44 4.88 13.77 4.32
C ALA A 44 3.38 13.41 4.35
N ALA A 45 2.54 14.08 3.55
CA ALA A 45 1.12 13.77 3.43
C ALA A 45 0.86 12.34 2.88
N PHE A 46 1.77 11.85 2.04
CA PHE A 46 1.73 10.49 1.51
C PHE A 46 2.21 9.42 2.50
N ARG A 47 2.68 9.77 3.69
CA ARG A 47 3.11 8.76 4.68
C ARG A 47 1.89 8.15 5.38
N SER A 48 1.79 6.83 5.36
CA SER A 48 0.78 6.04 6.10
C SER A 48 1.32 5.68 7.48
N TYR A 49 0.53 5.98 8.51
CA TYR A 49 0.84 5.64 9.90
C TYR A 49 -0.33 4.91 10.55
N LEU A 50 -0.04 3.90 11.36
CA LEU A 50 -1.02 3.16 12.13
C LEU A 50 -0.47 2.92 13.54
N GLY A 51 -1.15 3.42 14.57
CA GLY A 51 -0.71 3.27 15.96
C GLY A 51 0.64 3.95 16.29
N GLY A 52 1.06 4.94 15.49
CA GLY A 52 2.38 5.58 15.60
C GLY A 52 3.48 4.91 14.77
N GLU A 53 3.22 3.73 14.21
CA GLU A 53 4.15 3.00 13.36
C GLU A 53 4.00 3.40 11.88
N TYR A 54 5.12 3.55 11.18
CA TYR A 54 5.14 3.91 9.76
C TYR A 54 4.86 2.69 8.88
N MET A 55 3.72 2.69 8.20
CA MET A 55 3.31 1.57 7.33
C MET A 55 3.98 1.64 5.95
N GLY A 56 4.21 2.85 5.43
CA GLY A 56 4.79 3.05 4.11
C GLY A 56 4.19 4.24 3.37
N TYR A 57 4.50 4.34 2.08
CA TYR A 57 3.97 5.39 1.22
C TYR A 57 2.57 5.01 0.70
N LYS A 58 1.55 5.84 0.98
CA LYS A 58 0.17 5.67 0.52
C LYS A 58 0.15 5.67 -1.01
N TRP A 59 -0.45 4.72 -1.72
CA TRP A 59 -0.94 3.40 -1.30
C TRP A 59 -0.14 2.31 -2.04
N GLN A 60 1.18 2.34 -1.89
CA GLN A 60 2.06 1.40 -2.57
C GLN A 60 1.91 -0.02 -2.00
N CYS A 61 2.34 -1.00 -2.79
CA CYS A 61 2.31 -2.41 -2.39
C CYS A 61 3.07 -2.69 -1.09
N VAL A 62 4.15 -1.96 -0.81
CA VAL A 62 4.94 -2.08 0.42
C VAL A 62 4.14 -1.61 1.64
N GLU A 63 3.39 -0.51 1.51
CA GLU A 63 2.51 0.00 2.58
C GLU A 63 1.45 -1.04 2.94
N PHE A 64 0.79 -1.60 1.92
CA PHE A 64 -0.25 -2.59 2.12
C PHE A 64 0.30 -3.87 2.76
N ALA A 65 1.44 -4.36 2.30
CA ALA A 65 2.08 -5.56 2.87
C ALA A 65 2.45 -5.36 4.34
N ARG A 66 3.03 -4.21 4.70
CA ARG A 66 3.41 -3.92 6.09
C ARG A 66 2.18 -3.80 6.98
N ARG A 67 1.15 -3.07 6.52
CA ARG A 67 -0.12 -2.91 7.25
C ARG A 67 -0.88 -4.22 7.41
N TYR A 68 -0.87 -5.08 6.39
CA TYR A 68 -1.48 -6.40 6.46
C TYR A 68 -0.80 -7.27 7.52
N LEU A 69 0.53 -7.30 7.56
CA LEU A 69 1.28 -8.04 8.56
C LEU A 69 1.08 -7.48 9.97
N TYR A 70 1.03 -6.16 10.11
CA TYR A 70 0.81 -5.51 11.40
C TYR A 70 -0.56 -5.86 11.98
N LEU A 71 -1.62 -5.74 11.17
CA LEU A 71 -2.99 -5.98 11.64
C LEU A 71 -3.29 -7.46 11.87
N ASN A 72 -2.77 -8.37 11.04
CA ASN A 72 -3.08 -9.80 11.15
C ASN A 72 -2.13 -10.58 12.06
N TYR A 73 -0.86 -10.16 12.15
CA TYR A 73 0.18 -10.94 12.82
C TYR A 73 0.97 -10.14 13.87
N GLY A 74 0.71 -8.84 14.02
CA GLY A 74 1.46 -7.97 14.94
C GLY A 74 2.93 -7.81 14.55
N MET A 75 3.30 -8.08 13.30
CA MET A 75 4.67 -8.03 12.79
C MET A 75 4.82 -6.93 11.75
N VAL A 76 6.01 -6.31 11.69
CA VAL A 76 6.43 -5.40 10.62
C VAL A 76 7.78 -5.84 10.09
N PHE A 77 8.01 -5.68 8.78
CA PHE A 77 9.35 -5.79 8.21
C PHE A 77 10.03 -4.41 8.21
N THR A 78 11.36 -4.41 8.13
CA THR A 78 12.20 -3.20 8.14
C THR A 78 11.86 -2.26 6.99
N ASP A 79 12.36 -1.03 7.05
CA ASP A 79 12.16 -0.11 5.93
C ASP A 79 12.93 -0.56 4.70
N VAL A 80 12.18 -0.81 3.61
CA VAL A 80 12.70 -1.30 2.33
C VAL A 80 12.34 -0.28 1.27
N GLY A 81 13.32 0.11 0.47
CA GLY A 81 13.13 1.11 -0.59
C GLY A 81 12.42 0.53 -1.80
N MET A 82 12.55 -0.78 -2.04
CA MET A 82 11.91 -1.47 -3.16
C MET A 82 11.27 -2.79 -2.71
N ALA A 83 10.11 -3.12 -3.30
CA ALA A 83 9.33 -4.30 -2.90
C ALA A 83 10.08 -5.64 -3.04
N TYR A 84 11.08 -5.73 -3.94
CA TYR A 84 11.89 -6.96 -4.09
C TYR A 84 12.89 -7.16 -2.94
N GLU A 85 13.23 -6.10 -2.20
CA GLU A 85 14.14 -6.18 -1.04
C GLU A 85 13.48 -6.88 0.15
N ILE A 86 12.17 -7.15 0.09
CA ILE A 86 11.44 -7.93 1.09
C ILE A 86 11.88 -9.41 1.07
N PHE A 87 12.15 -9.96 -0.11
CA PHE A 87 12.43 -11.39 -0.31
C PHE A 87 13.57 -11.94 0.57
N PRO A 88 14.72 -11.26 0.74
CA PRO A 88 15.77 -11.72 1.64
C PRO A 88 15.41 -11.69 3.13
N TYR A 89 14.39 -10.94 3.58
CA TYR A 89 13.97 -10.95 5.00
C TYR A 89 12.97 -12.07 5.31
N VAL A 90 12.19 -12.52 4.32
CA VAL A 90 11.25 -13.64 4.47
C VAL A 90 11.99 -14.96 4.71
N SER A 91 13.23 -15.09 4.23
CA SER A 91 14.03 -16.32 4.40
C SER A 91 14.57 -16.53 5.83
N TYR A 92 14.61 -15.49 6.67
CA TYR A 92 15.04 -15.60 8.07
C TYR A 92 13.90 -15.99 9.04
N ALA A 93 12.64 -15.98 8.59
CA ALA A 93 11.52 -16.61 9.29
C ALA A 93 11.54 -18.12 8.99
N LYS A 94 12.52 -18.80 9.55
CA LYS A 94 12.61 -20.26 9.53
C LYS A 94 11.58 -20.82 10.52
N TRP A 95 10.61 -21.58 10.02
CA TRP A 95 9.77 -22.47 10.83
C TRP A 95 10.63 -23.50 11.57
#